data_AF-A0A930HGN1-F1
#
_entry.id   AF-A0A930HGN1-F1
#
_cell.length_a   1.000
_cell.length_b   1.000
_cell.length_c   1.000
_cell.angle_alpha   90.00
_cell.angle_beta   90.00
_cell.angle_gamma   90.00
#
_symmetry.space_group_name_H-M   'P 1'
#
loop_
_entity.id
_entity.type
_entity.pdbx_description
1 polymer ?
#
loop_
_entity_poly.entity_id
_entity_poly.type
_entity_poly.pdbx_seq_one_letter_code
_entity_poly.pdbx_strand_id
1 'polypeptide(L)'
;MSVNLHTFGANINTPLITPSARLGDLVCENYQLLLITTRYGIPLGFGDRTIAQCCRDYHVDEHTLLLILNLSVGHYDAPSQAQLELVKLDSLITYLTNSHSYFLDYRLPELRHRLLSAISNCPPELAAVIRRFFDEYVEEVRKHMNYEDKTVFPYAKNLASGIKDPNYSINVFAKKHDQVELKITELKNLLIRYFSSSGSYELTNVLNEIFSSEYELAAHNLIEDNVFVPYIQLLEQR
;
A
#
# COMPACT_ATOMS: atom_id res chain seq x y z
N MET A 1 -7.44 -16.31 -2.36
CA MET A 1 -7.78 -15.72 -3.67
C MET A 1 -7.11 -14.37 -3.67
N SER A 2 -5.99 -14.24 -4.37
CA SER A 2 -5.25 -12.97 -4.49
C SER A 2 -6.19 -11.92 -5.07
N VAL A 3 -6.19 -10.71 -4.51
CA VAL A 3 -6.94 -9.59 -5.08
C VAL A 3 -6.37 -9.34 -6.47
N ASN A 4 -7.18 -9.59 -7.50
CA ASN A 4 -6.75 -9.34 -8.87
C ASN A 4 -6.80 -7.81 -9.09
N LEU A 5 -5.69 -7.12 -8.80
CA LEU A 5 -5.54 -5.66 -8.96
C LEU A 5 -5.91 -5.19 -10.38
N HIS A 6 -5.87 -6.08 -11.38
CA HIS A 6 -6.32 -5.81 -12.74
C HIS A 6 -7.84 -5.59 -12.89
N THR A 7 -8.68 -5.98 -11.93
CA THR A 7 -10.14 -5.98 -12.11
C THR A 7 -10.87 -4.72 -11.65
N PHE A 8 -10.18 -3.75 -11.02
CA PHE A 8 -10.76 -2.46 -10.69
C PHE A 8 -9.79 -1.32 -11.02
N GLY A 9 -9.77 -0.91 -12.30
CA GLY A 9 -9.19 0.37 -12.72
C GLY A 9 -8.03 0.32 -13.72
N ALA A 10 -7.50 -0.86 -14.07
CA ALA A 10 -6.47 -0.96 -15.11
C ALA A 10 -7.09 -0.72 -16.49
N ASN A 11 -7.15 0.54 -16.91
CA ASN A 11 -7.47 0.88 -18.28
C ASN A 11 -6.18 0.68 -19.09
N ILE A 12 -6.09 -0.43 -19.81
CA ILE A 12 -4.92 -0.91 -20.59
C ILE A 12 -4.53 0.09 -21.72
N ASN A 13 -5.28 1.19 -21.86
CA ASN A 13 -5.07 2.28 -22.83
C ASN A 13 -4.70 3.63 -22.20
N THR A 14 -4.41 3.68 -20.89
CA THR A 14 -3.91 4.93 -20.27
C THR A 14 -2.55 5.28 -20.90
N PRO A 15 -2.24 6.54 -21.22
CA PRO A 15 -0.92 6.93 -21.72
C PRO A 15 0.10 6.97 -20.57
N LEU A 16 1.38 6.67 -20.89
CA LEU A 16 2.47 6.68 -19.90
C LEU A 16 2.51 8.01 -19.14
N ILE A 17 2.53 7.93 -17.81
CA ILE A 17 2.65 9.11 -16.96
C ILE A 17 4.08 9.65 -17.08
N THR A 18 4.19 10.93 -17.45
CA THR A 18 5.46 11.62 -17.74
C THR A 18 5.67 12.82 -16.80
N PRO A 19 6.90 13.35 -16.67
CA PRO A 19 7.18 14.51 -15.80
C PRO A 19 6.36 15.77 -16.13
N SER A 20 5.91 15.92 -17.38
CA SER A 20 5.09 17.04 -17.86
C SER A 20 3.59 16.89 -17.58
N ALA A 21 3.13 15.71 -17.15
CA ALA A 21 1.73 15.50 -16.81
C ALA A 21 1.36 16.33 -15.57
N ARG A 22 0.15 16.89 -15.56
CA ARG A 22 -0.39 17.68 -14.46
C ARG A 22 -0.93 16.76 -13.39
N LEU A 23 -0.48 16.97 -12.15
CA LEU A 23 -0.82 16.05 -11.06
C LEU A 23 -2.31 16.12 -10.68
N GLY A 24 -2.90 17.32 -10.78
CA GLY A 24 -4.34 17.52 -10.56
C GLY A 24 -5.20 16.73 -11.53
N ASP A 25 -4.89 16.81 -12.83
CA ASP A 25 -5.63 16.10 -13.88
C ASP A 25 -5.56 14.59 -13.68
N LEU A 26 -4.36 14.05 -13.41
CA LEU A 26 -4.16 12.62 -13.16
C LEU A 26 -4.94 12.10 -11.95
N VAL A 27 -4.94 12.86 -10.84
CA VAL A 27 -5.70 12.47 -9.63
C VAL A 27 -7.21 12.54 -9.88
N CYS A 28 -7.68 13.48 -10.70
CA CYS A 28 -9.09 13.54 -11.09
C CYS A 28 -9.51 12.36 -11.99
N GLU A 29 -8.62 11.91 -12.88
CA GLU A 29 -8.85 10.74 -13.75
C GLU A 29 -8.75 9.42 -12.97
N ASN A 30 -7.78 9.31 -12.06
CA ASN A 30 -7.60 8.16 -11.19
C ASN A 30 -7.32 8.60 -9.74
N TYR A 31 -8.37 8.58 -8.91
CA TYR A 31 -8.32 9.00 -7.52
C TYR A 31 -7.35 8.17 -6.65
N GLN A 32 -6.99 6.95 -7.06
CA GLN A 32 -6.06 6.10 -6.31
C GLN A 32 -4.65 6.72 -6.26
N LEU A 33 -4.30 7.54 -7.26
CA LEU A 33 -3.03 8.26 -7.29
C LEU A 33 -2.90 9.30 -6.17
N LEU A 34 -4.02 9.76 -5.61
CA LEU A 34 -4.01 10.71 -4.51
C LEU A 34 -3.25 10.18 -3.30
N LEU A 35 -3.49 8.92 -2.92
CA LEU A 35 -2.83 8.33 -1.76
C LEU A 35 -1.33 8.17 -2.00
N ILE A 36 -0.92 7.86 -3.23
CA ILE A 36 0.50 7.77 -3.62
C ILE A 36 1.18 9.13 -3.42
N THR A 37 0.59 10.21 -3.95
CA THR A 37 1.15 11.56 -3.81
C THR A 37 1.22 12.02 -2.35
N THR A 38 0.21 11.66 -1.55
CA THR A 38 0.16 11.97 -0.12
C THR A 38 1.29 11.25 0.65
N ARG A 39 1.55 9.97 0.34
CA ARG A 39 2.65 9.19 0.94
C ARG A 39 4.04 9.73 0.56
N TYR A 40 4.16 10.44 -0.55
CA TYR A 40 5.37 11.19 -0.89
C TYR A 40 5.46 12.58 -0.23
N GLY A 41 4.48 12.97 0.58
CA GLY A 41 4.45 14.27 1.24
C GLY A 41 4.08 15.42 0.31
N ILE A 42 3.48 15.15 -0.86
CA ILE A 42 2.98 16.17 -1.77
C ILE A 42 1.56 16.57 -1.29
N PRO A 43 1.38 17.79 -0.75
CA PRO A 43 0.07 18.22 -0.25
C PRO A 43 -0.93 18.48 -1.38
N LEU A 44 -2.22 18.39 -1.03
CA LEU A 44 -3.33 18.82 -1.89
C LEU A 44 -3.20 20.30 -2.27
N GLY A 45 -3.86 20.67 -3.36
CA GLY A 45 -3.73 22.01 -3.97
C GLY A 45 -2.65 22.03 -5.05
N PHE A 46 -2.69 21.05 -5.95
CA PHE A 46 -1.70 20.91 -7.03
C PHE A 46 -1.66 22.14 -7.96
N GLY A 47 -2.80 22.80 -8.18
CA GLY A 47 -2.92 23.84 -9.21
C GLY A 47 -2.63 23.26 -10.59
N ASP A 48 -2.05 24.07 -11.48
CA ASP A 48 -1.61 23.62 -12.81
C ASP A 48 -0.21 22.96 -12.80
N ARG A 49 0.31 22.58 -11.63
CA ARG A 49 1.68 22.06 -11.52
C ARG A 49 1.83 20.68 -12.14
N THR A 50 2.93 20.49 -12.85
CA THR A 50 3.34 19.19 -13.37
C THR A 50 3.98 18.33 -12.28
N ILE A 51 4.07 17.02 -12.53
CA ILE A 51 4.81 16.10 -11.65
C ILE A 51 6.22 16.62 -11.38
N ALA A 52 6.95 17.03 -12.43
CA ALA A 52 8.31 17.55 -12.29
C ALA A 52 8.40 18.78 -11.38
N GLN A 53 7.40 19.67 -11.44
CA GLN A 53 7.34 20.84 -10.55
C GLN A 53 7.09 20.42 -9.11
N CYS A 54 6.12 19.53 -8.87
CA CYS A 54 5.85 19.00 -7.53
C CYS A 54 7.07 18.27 -6.94
N CYS A 55 7.76 17.44 -7.73
CA CYS A 55 8.96 16.73 -7.27
C CYS A 55 10.06 17.70 -6.81
N ARG A 56 10.27 18.80 -7.55
CA ARG A 56 11.23 19.84 -7.16
C ARG A 56 10.79 20.60 -5.91
N ASP A 57 9.53 21.00 -5.84
CA ASP A 57 9.00 21.79 -4.71
C ASP A 57 9.06 20.99 -3.39
N TYR A 58 8.75 19.68 -3.45
CA TYR A 58 8.61 18.82 -2.28
C TYR A 58 9.77 17.84 -2.08
N HIS A 59 10.87 18.00 -2.83
CA HIS A 59 12.10 17.22 -2.70
C HIS A 59 11.87 15.70 -2.85
N VAL A 60 10.98 15.33 -3.78
CA VAL A 60 10.67 13.93 -4.11
C VAL A 60 11.52 13.50 -5.30
N ASP A 61 12.09 12.30 -5.25
CA ASP A 61 12.80 11.75 -6.40
C ASP A 61 11.82 11.44 -7.55
N GLU A 62 11.97 12.17 -8.66
CA GLU A 62 11.05 12.12 -9.80
C GLU A 62 10.99 10.73 -10.45
N HIS A 63 12.13 10.05 -10.59
CA HIS A 63 12.19 8.73 -11.21
C HIS A 63 11.47 7.67 -10.37
N THR A 64 11.68 7.68 -9.06
CA THR A 64 11.03 6.74 -8.13
C THR A 64 9.52 6.99 -8.09
N LEU A 65 9.07 8.25 -8.02
CA LEU A 65 7.64 8.58 -8.06
C LEU A 65 6.99 8.13 -9.38
N LEU A 66 7.60 8.44 -10.52
CA LEU A 66 7.06 8.05 -11.84
C LEU A 66 6.98 6.53 -12.00
N LEU A 67 7.95 5.79 -11.50
CA LEU A 67 7.91 4.33 -11.53
C LEU A 67 6.71 3.80 -10.74
N ILE A 68 6.50 4.29 -9.50
CA ILE A 68 5.36 3.88 -8.68
C ILE A 68 4.03 4.27 -9.34
N LEU A 69 3.88 5.51 -9.81
CA LEU A 69 2.64 5.96 -10.47
C LEU A 69 2.30 5.10 -11.69
N ASN A 70 3.27 4.83 -12.56
CA ASN A 70 3.05 4.03 -13.77
C ASN A 70 2.76 2.56 -13.44
N LEU A 71 3.43 1.98 -12.44
CA LEU A 71 3.13 0.63 -11.99
C LEU A 71 1.71 0.54 -11.40
N SER A 72 1.28 1.53 -10.61
CA SER A 72 -0.06 1.54 -9.99
C SER A 72 -1.21 1.68 -10.98
N VAL A 73 -1.00 2.25 -12.17
CA VAL A 73 -2.03 2.28 -13.23
C VAL A 73 -1.94 1.10 -14.21
N GLY A 74 -1.03 0.14 -13.95
CA GLY A 74 -0.91 -1.07 -14.75
C GLY A 74 -0.17 -0.90 -16.08
N HIS A 75 0.74 0.08 -16.19
CA HIS A 75 1.58 0.22 -17.39
C HIS A 75 2.63 -0.87 -17.57
N TYR A 76 3.00 -1.52 -16.47
CA TYR A 76 4.02 -2.56 -16.44
C TYR A 76 3.48 -3.73 -15.63
N ASP A 77 3.76 -4.95 -16.09
CA ASP A 77 3.60 -6.14 -15.25
C ASP A 77 4.69 -6.14 -14.16
N ALA A 78 5.92 -5.75 -14.53
CA ALA A 78 7.04 -5.52 -13.61
C ALA A 78 8.05 -4.50 -14.21
N PRO A 79 8.77 -3.73 -13.39
CA PRO A 79 9.85 -2.85 -13.84
C PRO A 79 11.02 -3.62 -14.48
N SER A 80 11.64 -3.05 -15.51
CA SER A 80 12.91 -3.52 -16.05
C SER A 80 14.08 -3.19 -15.11
N GLN A 81 15.20 -3.90 -15.24
CA GLN A 81 16.43 -3.61 -14.49
C GLN A 81 16.88 -2.15 -14.63
N ALA A 82 16.82 -1.59 -15.84
CA ALA A 82 17.20 -0.19 -16.09
C ALA A 82 16.29 0.80 -15.34
N GLN A 83 15.01 0.49 -15.17
CA GLN A 83 14.10 1.30 -14.36
C GLN A 83 14.41 1.18 -12.87
N LEU A 84 14.71 -0.04 -12.38
CA LEU A 84 15.08 -0.28 -10.99
C LEU A 84 16.39 0.44 -10.63
N GLU A 85 17.37 0.48 -11.54
CA GLU A 85 18.65 1.17 -11.30
C GLU A 85 18.51 2.69 -11.13
N LEU A 86 17.42 3.29 -11.63
CA LEU A 86 17.11 4.72 -11.43
C LEU A 86 16.44 5.02 -10.09
N VAL A 87 15.97 3.99 -9.37
CA VAL A 87 15.28 4.16 -8.09
C VAL A 87 16.24 4.68 -7.01
N LYS A 88 15.76 5.67 -6.25
CA LYS A 88 16.40 6.13 -5.03
C LYS A 88 15.82 5.39 -3.82
N LEU A 89 16.67 4.59 -3.18
CA LEU A 89 16.30 3.79 -2.01
C LEU A 89 15.63 4.62 -0.91
N ASP A 90 16.18 5.79 -0.58
CA ASP A 90 15.61 6.64 0.47
C ASP A 90 14.21 7.15 0.12
N SER A 91 13.97 7.45 -1.17
CA SER A 91 12.65 7.88 -1.66
C SER A 91 11.64 6.72 -1.56
N LEU A 92 12.05 5.51 -1.95
CA LEU A 92 11.21 4.31 -1.88
C LEU A 92 10.90 3.91 -0.43
N ILE A 93 11.90 3.90 0.45
CA ILE A 93 11.69 3.61 1.89
C ILE A 93 10.78 4.67 2.51
N THR A 94 10.96 5.95 2.18
CA THR A 94 10.08 7.02 2.68
C THR A 94 8.63 6.76 2.28
N TYR A 95 8.38 6.38 1.02
CA TYR A 95 7.05 6.03 0.53
C TYR A 95 6.44 4.84 1.31
N LEU A 96 7.21 3.76 1.50
CA LEU A 96 6.75 2.56 2.21
C LEU A 96 6.49 2.84 3.71
N THR A 97 7.42 3.51 4.39
CA THR A 97 7.24 3.91 5.80
C THR A 97 6.02 4.82 5.97
N ASN A 98 5.79 5.78 5.07
CA ASN A 98 4.59 6.61 5.13
C ASN A 98 3.30 5.82 4.84
N SER A 99 3.37 4.76 4.03
CA SER A 99 2.29 3.78 3.89
C SER A 99 2.01 3.07 5.22
N HIS A 100 3.05 2.68 5.96
CA HIS A 100 2.89 2.03 7.27
C HIS A 100 2.19 2.93 8.28
N SER A 101 2.64 4.18 8.41
CA SER A 101 1.97 5.16 9.28
C SER A 101 0.51 5.38 8.87
N TYR A 102 0.22 5.49 7.57
CA TYR A 102 -1.16 5.59 7.11
C TYR A 102 -2.01 4.40 7.57
N PHE A 103 -1.51 3.16 7.45
CA PHE A 103 -2.28 1.99 7.88
C PHE A 103 -2.42 1.88 9.40
N LEU A 104 -1.30 1.95 10.12
CA LEU A 104 -1.23 1.64 11.55
C LEU A 104 -1.76 2.77 12.43
N ASP A 105 -1.56 4.02 12.02
CA ASP A 105 -1.85 5.19 12.86
C ASP A 105 -3.17 5.89 12.48
N TYR A 106 -3.67 5.67 11.25
CA TYR A 106 -4.90 6.32 10.77
C TYR A 106 -5.95 5.33 10.27
N ARG A 107 -5.66 4.56 9.21
CA ARG A 107 -6.67 3.81 8.46
C ARG A 107 -7.31 2.70 9.29
N LEU A 108 -6.51 1.83 9.91
CA LEU A 108 -7.00 0.71 10.70
C LEU A 108 -7.68 1.16 12.02
N PRO A 109 -7.15 2.16 12.76
CA PRO A 109 -7.85 2.74 13.90
C PRO A 109 -9.23 3.31 13.56
N GLU A 110 -9.34 4.11 12.49
CA GLU A 110 -10.61 4.70 12.04
C GLU A 110 -11.61 3.63 11.61
N LEU A 111 -11.14 2.66 10.81
CA LEU A 111 -11.97 1.53 10.37
C LEU A 111 -12.50 0.72 11.56
N ARG A 112 -11.65 0.51 12.57
CA ARG A 112 -12.06 -0.15 13.82
C ARG A 112 -13.18 0.61 14.50
N HIS A 113 -13.03 1.93 14.66
CA HIS A 113 -14.03 2.76 15.32
C HIS A 113 -15.39 2.66 14.61
N ARG A 114 -15.39 2.77 13.28
CA ARG A 114 -16.60 2.67 12.44
C ARG A 114 -17.21 1.28 12.49
N LEU A 115 -16.40 0.23 12.41
CA LEU A 115 -16.85 -1.16 12.52
C LEU A 115 -17.59 -1.37 13.84
N LEU A 116 -17.02 -0.92 14.96
CA LEU A 116 -17.65 -1.07 16.28
C LEU A 116 -18.96 -0.31 16.41
N SER A 117 -19.06 0.87 15.79
CA SER A 117 -20.32 1.62 15.72
C SER A 117 -21.37 0.84 14.94
N ALA A 118 -21.00 0.32 13.76
CA ALA A 118 -21.91 -0.39 12.86
C ALA A 118 -22.43 -1.71 13.45
N ILE A 119 -21.68 -2.36 14.33
CA ILE A 119 -22.08 -3.62 15.00
C ILE A 119 -22.63 -3.42 16.42
N SER A 120 -22.87 -2.18 16.85
CA SER A 120 -23.27 -1.86 18.23
C SER A 120 -24.58 -2.52 18.67
N ASN A 121 -25.51 -2.74 17.74
CA ASN A 121 -26.81 -3.36 18.00
C ASN A 121 -26.82 -4.88 17.80
N CYS A 122 -25.66 -5.51 17.60
CA CYS A 122 -25.57 -6.95 17.39
C CYS A 122 -25.68 -7.75 18.69
N PRO A 123 -26.04 -9.05 18.60
CA PRO A 123 -25.83 -9.98 19.70
C PRO A 123 -24.39 -9.86 20.22
N PRO A 124 -24.17 -9.74 21.55
CA PRO A 124 -22.85 -9.50 22.11
C PRO A 124 -21.79 -10.54 21.68
N GLU A 125 -22.19 -11.80 21.53
CA GLU A 125 -21.31 -12.89 21.07
C GLU A 125 -20.84 -12.67 19.63
N LEU A 126 -21.74 -12.30 18.72
CA LEU A 126 -21.38 -12.01 17.32
C LEU A 126 -20.48 -10.77 17.24
N ALA A 127 -20.80 -9.73 18.00
CA ALA A 127 -19.98 -8.51 18.05
C ALA A 127 -18.56 -8.79 18.59
N ALA A 128 -18.44 -9.66 19.59
CA ALA A 128 -17.16 -10.09 20.14
C ALA A 128 -16.32 -10.88 19.11
N VAL A 129 -16.96 -11.78 18.35
CA VAL A 129 -16.28 -12.54 17.29
C VAL A 129 -15.77 -11.62 16.19
N ILE A 130 -16.60 -10.71 15.68
CA ILE A 130 -16.23 -9.74 14.63
C ILE A 130 -15.04 -8.88 15.09
N ARG A 131 -15.11 -8.34 16.32
CA ARG A 131 -14.04 -7.54 16.92
C ARG A 131 -12.74 -8.32 17.00
N ARG A 132 -12.78 -9.58 17.46
CA ARG A 132 -11.60 -10.43 17.56
C ARG A 132 -10.95 -10.66 16.20
N PHE A 133 -11.73 -11.00 15.17
CA PHE A 133 -11.21 -11.17 13.81
C PHE A 133 -10.54 -9.91 13.26
N PHE A 134 -11.16 -8.74 13.48
CA PHE A 134 -10.57 -7.47 13.06
C PHE A 134 -9.27 -7.16 13.82
N ASP A 135 -9.27 -7.32 15.14
CA ASP A 135 -8.09 -7.07 15.97
C ASP A 135 -6.94 -8.02 15.61
N GLU A 136 -7.24 -9.30 15.33
CA GLU A 136 -6.26 -10.26 14.83
C GLU A 136 -5.70 -9.93 13.44
N TYR A 137 -6.50 -9.32 12.56
CA TYR A 137 -6.02 -8.83 11.26
C TYR A 137 -5.07 -7.64 11.45
N VAL A 138 -5.45 -6.65 12.26
CA VAL A 138 -4.62 -5.47 12.56
C VAL A 138 -3.27 -5.88 13.14
N GLU A 139 -3.24 -6.87 14.03
CA GLU A 139 -1.99 -7.33 14.63
C GLU A 139 -1.07 -8.04 13.63
N GLU A 140 -1.59 -8.74 12.61
CA GLU A 140 -0.74 -9.30 11.55
C GLU A 140 -0.16 -8.21 10.64
N VAL A 141 -0.97 -7.22 10.23
CA VAL A 141 -0.48 -6.04 9.47
C VAL A 141 0.61 -5.32 10.27
N ARG A 142 0.37 -5.11 11.58
CA ARG A 142 1.34 -4.47 12.49
C ARG A 142 2.63 -5.25 12.58
N LYS A 143 2.60 -6.58 12.73
CA LYS A 143 3.82 -7.40 12.80
C LYS A 143 4.62 -7.34 11.51
N HIS A 144 3.95 -7.38 10.36
CA HIS A 144 4.55 -7.30 9.03
C HIS A 144 5.32 -5.98 8.85
N MET A 145 4.63 -4.85 8.97
CA MET A 145 5.22 -3.52 8.81
C MET A 145 6.30 -3.22 9.84
N ASN A 146 6.14 -3.68 11.09
CA ASN A 146 7.20 -3.54 12.10
C ASN A 146 8.46 -4.35 11.76
N TYR A 147 8.30 -5.52 11.15
CA TYR A 147 9.44 -6.32 10.73
C TYR A 147 10.21 -5.62 9.62
N GLU A 148 9.51 -5.01 8.66
CA GLU A 148 10.13 -4.19 7.64
C GLU A 148 10.87 -2.99 8.24
N ASP A 149 10.18 -2.17 9.03
CA ASP A 149 10.73 -0.94 9.60
C ASP A 149 11.97 -1.21 10.48
N LYS A 150 11.96 -2.31 11.24
CA LYS A 150 13.01 -2.62 12.23
C LYS A 150 14.09 -3.56 11.72
N THR A 151 13.85 -4.28 10.62
CA THR A 151 14.78 -5.29 10.10
C THR A 151 15.10 -5.07 8.64
N VAL A 152 14.08 -5.03 7.77
CA VAL A 152 14.27 -5.02 6.32
C VAL A 152 14.81 -3.68 5.82
N PHE A 153 14.23 -2.55 6.23
CA PHE A 153 14.69 -1.22 5.83
C PHE A 153 16.09 -0.89 6.38
N PRO A 154 16.43 -1.19 7.65
CA PRO A 154 17.80 -1.08 8.13
C PRO A 154 18.78 -1.96 7.34
N TYR A 155 18.42 -3.20 7.03
CA TYR A 155 19.22 -4.07 6.18
C TYR A 155 19.47 -3.47 4.80
N ALA A 156 18.42 -2.99 4.13
CA ALA A 156 18.51 -2.34 2.82
C ALA A 156 19.44 -1.11 2.84
N LYS A 157 19.32 -0.25 3.85
CA LYS A 157 20.18 0.93 4.03
C LYS A 157 21.65 0.56 4.28
N ASN A 158 21.90 -0.46 5.10
CA ASN A 158 23.24 -0.98 5.34
C ASN A 158 23.85 -1.53 4.05
N LEU A 159 23.10 -2.33 3.30
CA LEU A 159 23.53 -2.90 2.03
C LEU A 159 23.87 -1.81 1.00
N ALA A 160 23.03 -0.78 0.87
CA ALA A 160 23.28 0.37 0.00
C ALA A 160 24.53 1.18 0.43
N SER A 161 24.90 1.12 1.71
CA SER A 161 26.12 1.72 2.26
C SER A 161 27.35 0.80 2.15
N GLY A 162 27.22 -0.36 1.50
CA GLY A 162 28.29 -1.35 1.32
C GLY A 162 28.49 -2.32 2.50
N ILE A 163 27.63 -2.28 3.52
CA ILE A 163 27.68 -3.16 4.68
C ILE A 163 26.79 -4.38 4.41
N LYS A 164 27.41 -5.52 4.09
CA LYS A 164 26.70 -6.79 3.86
C LYS A 164 26.50 -7.58 5.15
N ASP A 165 25.33 -8.15 5.33
CA ASP A 165 25.05 -9.14 6.39
C ASP A 165 25.11 -10.55 5.78
N PRO A 166 26.04 -11.43 6.19
CA PRO A 166 26.13 -12.79 5.66
C PRO A 166 24.99 -13.70 6.12
N ASN A 167 24.23 -13.31 7.14
CA ASN A 167 23.15 -14.12 7.74
C ASN A 167 21.76 -13.69 7.27
N TYR A 168 21.65 -12.63 6.47
CA TYR A 168 20.37 -12.10 6.02
C TYR A 168 20.37 -11.81 4.51
N SER A 169 19.26 -12.15 3.87
CA SER A 169 18.97 -11.78 2.48
C SER A 169 17.52 -11.35 2.38
N ILE A 170 17.23 -10.46 1.44
CA ILE A 170 15.86 -10.02 1.15
C ILE A 170 14.93 -11.19 0.79
N ASN A 171 15.47 -12.31 0.31
CA ASN A 171 14.69 -13.53 0.06
C ASN A 171 14.04 -14.12 1.33
N VAL A 172 14.55 -13.79 2.52
CA VAL A 172 13.92 -14.15 3.80
C VAL A 172 12.59 -13.42 3.99
N PHE A 173 12.53 -12.15 3.58
CA PHE A 173 11.32 -11.35 3.60
C PHE A 173 10.33 -11.80 2.52
N ALA A 174 10.79 -11.93 1.26
CA ALA A 174 9.95 -12.32 0.12
C ALA A 174 9.18 -13.63 0.33
N LYS A 175 9.77 -14.61 1.06
CA LYS A 175 9.10 -15.89 1.36
C LYS A 175 7.96 -15.81 2.38
N LYS A 176 7.84 -14.71 3.13
CA LYS A 176 6.88 -14.56 4.25
C LYS A 176 5.71 -13.63 3.91
N HIS A 177 5.72 -13.04 2.72
CA HIS A 177 4.90 -11.88 2.37
C HIS A 177 3.39 -12.19 2.23
N ASP A 178 3.01 -13.40 1.82
CA ASP A 178 1.63 -13.78 1.44
C ASP A 178 0.57 -13.91 2.57
N GLN A 179 0.92 -13.80 3.85
CA GLN A 179 0.01 -14.24 4.94
C GLN A 179 -1.00 -13.20 5.42
N VAL A 180 -0.79 -11.90 5.16
CA VAL A 180 -1.59 -10.81 5.75
C VAL A 180 -2.98 -10.69 5.11
N GLU A 181 -3.11 -10.96 3.81
CA GLU A 181 -4.35 -10.80 3.04
C GLU A 181 -5.44 -11.84 3.36
N LEU A 182 -5.07 -12.99 3.93
CA LEU A 182 -6.02 -14.08 4.20
C LEU A 182 -7.02 -13.70 5.31
N LYS A 183 -6.57 -13.00 6.36
CA LYS A 183 -7.42 -12.68 7.52
C LYS A 183 -8.53 -11.66 7.20
N ILE A 184 -8.24 -10.66 6.37
CA ILE A 184 -9.26 -9.67 5.97
C ILE A 184 -10.35 -10.32 5.11
N THR A 185 -10.00 -11.34 4.31
CA THR A 185 -10.96 -12.12 3.53
C THR A 185 -11.94 -12.90 4.41
N GLU A 186 -11.47 -13.47 5.52
CA GLU A 186 -12.34 -14.17 6.47
C GLU A 186 -13.32 -13.20 7.14
N LEU A 187 -12.85 -12.03 7.59
CA LEU A 187 -13.71 -11.00 8.17
C LEU A 187 -14.79 -10.52 7.19
N LYS A 188 -14.43 -10.25 5.93
CA LYS A 188 -15.40 -9.88 4.89
C LYS A 188 -16.45 -10.96 4.70
N ASN A 189 -16.03 -12.23 4.60
CA ASN A 189 -16.97 -13.34 4.44
C ASN A 189 -17.89 -13.48 5.66
N LEU A 190 -17.37 -13.27 6.87
CA LEU A 190 -18.17 -13.25 8.09
C LEU A 190 -19.26 -12.18 8.02
N LEU A 191 -18.88 -10.95 7.72
CA LEU A 191 -19.79 -9.80 7.64
C LEU A 191 -20.79 -9.91 6.50
N ILE A 192 -20.41 -10.42 5.32
CA ILE A 192 -21.30 -10.47 4.16
C ILE A 192 -22.29 -11.65 4.25
N ARG A 193 -21.84 -12.81 4.73
CA ARG A 193 -22.62 -14.05 4.66
C ARG A 193 -23.47 -14.32 5.91
N TYR A 194 -23.02 -13.85 7.07
CA TYR A 194 -23.63 -14.22 8.35
C TYR A 194 -24.22 -13.04 9.11
N PHE A 195 -23.92 -11.80 8.70
CA PHE A 195 -24.51 -10.62 9.31
C PHE A 195 -25.89 -10.31 8.71
N SER A 196 -26.92 -10.39 9.54
CA SER A 196 -28.31 -10.12 9.16
C SER A 196 -28.84 -8.91 9.93
N SER A 197 -28.29 -7.73 9.65
CA SER A 197 -28.92 -6.47 10.09
C SER A 197 -29.81 -5.92 8.97
N SER A 198 -30.93 -5.30 9.32
CA SER A 198 -31.65 -4.40 8.40
C SER A 198 -30.67 -3.37 7.85
N GLY A 199 -30.46 -3.37 6.52
CA GLY A 199 -29.35 -2.70 5.85
C GLY A 199 -29.10 -1.26 6.32
N SER A 200 -28.06 -1.08 7.15
CA SER A 200 -27.60 0.23 7.57
C SER A 200 -26.52 0.73 6.61
N TYR A 201 -26.62 2.00 6.21
CA TYR A 201 -25.56 2.64 5.42
C TYR A 201 -24.21 2.67 6.17
N GLU A 202 -24.23 2.60 7.50
CA GLU A 202 -23.03 2.49 8.33
C GLU A 202 -22.25 1.20 8.05
N LEU A 203 -22.93 0.05 8.05
CA LEU A 203 -22.27 -1.22 7.73
C LEU A 203 -21.82 -1.27 6.27
N THR A 204 -22.63 -0.73 5.35
CA THR A 204 -22.23 -0.60 3.94
C THR A 204 -20.94 0.21 3.79
N ASN A 205 -20.82 1.33 4.51
CA ASN A 205 -19.62 2.15 4.50
C ASN A 205 -18.41 1.41 5.10
N VAL A 206 -18.60 0.70 6.22
CA VAL A 206 -17.55 -0.13 6.82
C VAL A 206 -17.07 -1.22 5.85
N LEU A 207 -17.98 -1.89 5.16
CA LEU A 207 -17.61 -2.89 4.15
C LEU A 207 -16.83 -2.27 2.99
N ASN A 208 -17.29 -1.12 2.46
CA ASN A 208 -16.56 -0.39 1.42
C ASN A 208 -15.15 0.01 1.88
N GLU A 209 -15.01 0.47 3.13
CA GLU A 209 -13.71 0.81 3.71
C GLU A 209 -12.82 -0.44 3.91
N ILE A 210 -13.38 -1.60 4.28
CA ILE A 210 -12.63 -2.86 4.30
C ILE A 210 -12.13 -3.21 2.89
N PHE A 211 -12.99 -3.14 1.86
CA PHE A 211 -12.60 -3.42 0.48
C PHE A 211 -11.49 -2.49 -0.01
N SER A 212 -11.62 -1.17 0.24
CA SER A 212 -10.59 -0.24 -0.20
C SER A 212 -9.28 -0.41 0.59
N SER A 213 -9.35 -0.74 1.89
CA SER A 213 -8.14 -1.00 2.70
C SER A 213 -7.38 -2.23 2.21
N GLU A 214 -8.10 -3.29 1.84
CA GLU A 214 -7.51 -4.48 1.25
C GLU A 214 -6.85 -4.16 -0.09
N TYR A 215 -7.53 -3.39 -0.96
CA TYR A 215 -6.94 -2.94 -2.22
C TYR A 215 -5.68 -2.10 -2.01
N GLU A 216 -5.73 -1.14 -1.07
CA GLU A 216 -4.59 -0.27 -0.75
C GLU A 216 -3.40 -1.06 -0.19
N LEU A 217 -3.66 -2.13 0.57
CA LEU A 217 -2.62 -3.02 1.11
C LEU A 217 -2.04 -3.91 0.01
N ALA A 218 -2.87 -4.46 -0.87
CA ALA A 218 -2.40 -5.19 -2.05
C ALA A 218 -1.56 -4.30 -2.98
N ALA A 219 -1.94 -3.02 -3.14
CA ALA A 219 -1.15 -2.05 -3.90
C ALA A 219 0.18 -1.72 -3.21
N HIS A 220 0.25 -1.72 -1.88
CA HIS A 220 1.50 -1.61 -1.13
C HIS A 220 2.40 -2.83 -1.39
N ASN A 221 1.85 -4.03 -1.23
CA ASN A 221 2.52 -5.30 -1.50
C ASN A 221 3.08 -5.37 -2.92
N LEU A 222 2.31 -4.90 -3.91
CA LEU A 222 2.75 -4.82 -5.30
C LEU A 222 4.06 -4.02 -5.46
N ILE A 223 4.18 -2.87 -4.78
CA ILE A 223 5.39 -2.05 -4.83
C ILE A 223 6.56 -2.77 -4.15
N GLU A 224 6.31 -3.48 -3.05
CA GLU A 224 7.34 -4.25 -2.38
C GLU A 224 7.87 -5.38 -3.27
N ASP A 225 6.97 -6.19 -3.82
CA ASP A 225 7.31 -7.37 -4.61
C ASP A 225 7.92 -7.05 -5.96
N ASN A 226 7.48 -5.96 -6.61
CA ASN A 226 7.90 -5.64 -7.97
C ASN A 226 8.96 -4.53 -8.03
N VAL A 227 9.14 -3.74 -6.97
CA VAL A 227 10.14 -2.65 -6.95
C VAL A 227 11.16 -2.89 -5.86
N PHE A 228 10.73 -2.94 -4.60
CA PHE A 228 11.66 -2.95 -3.46
C PHE A 228 12.49 -4.25 -3.41
N VAL A 229 11.86 -5.41 -3.41
CA VAL A 229 12.55 -6.70 -3.35
C VAL A 229 13.52 -6.89 -4.53
N PRO A 230 13.12 -6.70 -5.80
CA PRO A 230 14.04 -6.81 -6.94
C PRO A 230 15.18 -5.80 -6.89
N TYR A 231 14.91 -4.57 -6.45
CA TYR A 231 15.95 -3.55 -6.27
C TYR A 231 17.00 -3.98 -5.25
N ILE A 232 16.59 -4.52 -4.10
CA ILE A 232 17.51 -5.01 -3.07
C ILE A 232 18.28 -6.25 -3.57
N GLN A 233 17.64 -7.15 -4.32
CA GLN A 233 18.33 -8.30 -4.94
C GLN A 233 19.44 -7.84 -5.91
N LEU A 234 19.22 -6.76 -6.68
CA LEU A 234 20.27 -6.16 -7.52
C LEU A 234 21.41 -5.59 -6.67
N LEU A 235 21.13 -5.00 -5.50
CA LEU A 235 22.16 -4.53 -4.57
C LEU A 235 22.94 -5.68 -3.93
N GLU A 236 22.30 -6.81 -3.61
CA GLU A 236 22.98 -7.99 -3.03
C GLU A 236 24.05 -8.56 -3.97
N GLN A 237 23.82 -8.46 -5.29
CA GLN A 237 24.71 -8.98 -6.36
C GLN A 237 25.93 -8.09 -6.66
N ARG A 238 25.95 -6.84 -6.18
CA ARG A 238 27.08 -5.92 -6.34
C ARG A 238 28.16 -6.17 -5.31
#